data_AF-A0A7C5MCA7-F1
#
_entry.id   AF-A0A7C5MCA7-F1
#
_cell.length_a   1.000
_cell.length_b   1.000
_cell.length_c   1.000
_cell.angle_alpha   90.00
_cell.angle_beta   90.00
_cell.angle_gamma   90.00
#
_symmetry.space_group_name_H-M   'P 1'
#
loop_
_entity.id
_entity.type
_entity.pdbx_description
1 polymer ?
#
loop_
_entity_poly.entity_id
_entity_poly.type
_entity_poly.pdbx_seq_one_letter_code
_entity_poly.pdbx_strand_id
1 'polypeptide(L)'
;NSVGHSLEQLKQCIEMVKEKKRVGICYDTCHGFAAGYDIRSKDSVDSFMEAFDEIIGLSCLKMIHANDSKGDLNCHLDRHEHIGFGKIGLEGFRSFLSRKEVKDLPIIMETPMDSEEACLKDIEILWDIVLGRI
;
A
#
# COMPACT_ATOMS: atom_id res chain seq x y z
N ASN A 1 -8.74 -12.67 2.49
CA ASN A 1 -8.39 -12.69 3.93
C ASN A 1 -9.63 -12.70 4.80
N SER A 2 -9.67 -13.53 5.85
CA SER A 2 -10.83 -13.62 6.75
C SER A 2 -10.82 -12.57 7.87
N VAL A 3 -9.64 -12.04 8.25
CA VAL A 3 -9.45 -10.96 9.25
C VAL A 3 -8.32 -10.03 8.76
N GLY A 4 -8.41 -8.73 9.08
CA GLY A 4 -7.40 -7.72 8.76
C GLY A 4 -7.52 -7.13 7.36
N HIS A 5 -8.64 -7.37 6.66
CA HIS A 5 -8.88 -6.78 5.34
C HIS A 5 -9.45 -5.36 5.43
N SER A 6 -10.05 -4.98 6.57
CA SER A 6 -10.55 -3.62 6.81
C SER A 6 -9.80 -2.93 7.95
N LEU A 7 -9.73 -1.60 7.88
CA LEU A 7 -9.14 -0.76 8.92
C LEU A 7 -9.83 -0.94 10.27
N GLU A 8 -11.15 -1.17 10.29
CA GLU A 8 -11.91 -1.40 11.53
C GLU A 8 -11.51 -2.71 12.20
N GLN A 9 -11.26 -3.76 11.43
CA GLN A 9 -10.76 -5.03 11.98
C GLN A 9 -9.36 -4.85 12.59
N LEU A 10 -8.48 -4.10 11.91
CA LEU A 10 -7.14 -3.79 12.43
C LEU A 10 -7.23 -2.94 13.70
N LYS A 11 -8.14 -1.95 13.73
CA LYS A 11 -8.42 -1.13 14.92
C LYS A 11 -8.85 -2.00 16.10
N GLN A 12 -9.81 -2.91 15.89
CA GLN A 12 -10.26 -3.85 16.92
C GLN A 12 -9.10 -4.69 17.47
N CYS A 13 -8.21 -5.18 16.60
CA CYS A 13 -7.01 -5.88 17.04
C CYS A 13 -6.11 -5.00 17.91
N ILE A 14 -5.83 -3.75 17.49
CA ILE A 14 -5.00 -2.80 18.24
C ILE A 14 -5.62 -2.46 19.60
N GLU A 15 -6.94 -2.28 19.66
CA GLU A 15 -7.66 -1.95 20.89
C GLU A 15 -7.51 -3.03 21.97
N MET A 16 -7.45 -4.30 21.56
CA MET A 16 -7.23 -5.45 22.45
C MET A 16 -5.79 -5.58 22.95
N VAL A 17 -4.80 -4.94 22.31
CA VAL A 17 -3.40 -4.98 22.76
C VAL A 17 -3.20 -4.06 23.96
N LYS A 18 -2.53 -4.56 25.01
CA LYS A 18 -2.17 -3.77 26.20
C LYS A 18 -1.20 -2.65 25.88
N GLU A 19 -0.07 -2.98 25.24
CA GLU A 19 1.01 -2.05 24.89
C GLU A 19 0.86 -1.48 23.47
N LYS A 20 -0.17 -0.67 23.25
CA LYS A 20 -0.54 -0.14 21.92
C LYS A 20 0.60 0.61 21.20
N LYS A 21 1.48 1.27 21.95
CA LYS A 21 2.64 2.01 21.41
C LYS A 21 3.66 1.12 20.68
N ARG A 22 3.60 -0.20 20.89
CA ARG A 22 4.47 -1.18 20.22
C ARG A 22 3.82 -1.81 18.98
N VAL A 23 2.64 -1.35 18.58
CA VAL A 23 1.94 -1.86 17.41
C VAL A 23 2.07 -0.86 16.26
N GLY A 24 2.30 -1.40 15.07
CA GLY A 24 2.30 -0.65 13.81
C GLY A 24 1.61 -1.46 12.73
N ILE A 25 1.29 -0.81 11.61
CA ILE A 25 0.65 -1.38 10.44
C ILE A 25 1.64 -1.32 9.27
N CYS A 26 1.77 -2.46 8.59
CA CYS A 26 2.25 -2.51 7.22
C CYS A 26 1.05 -2.38 6.29
N TYR A 27 1.07 -1.43 5.37
CA TYR A 27 0.06 -1.33 4.33
C TYR A 27 0.58 -1.98 3.05
N ASP A 28 -0.08 -3.05 2.62
CA ASP A 28 0.15 -3.67 1.33
C ASP A 28 -0.83 -3.09 0.29
N THR A 29 -0.28 -2.50 -0.77
CA THR A 29 -1.07 -1.81 -1.80
C THR A 29 -1.98 -2.77 -2.58
N CYS A 30 -1.54 -4.00 -2.87
CA CYS A 30 -2.35 -5.00 -3.56
C CYS A 30 -3.48 -5.49 -2.65
N HIS A 31 -3.17 -5.81 -1.39
CA HIS A 31 -4.19 -6.27 -0.44
C HIS A 31 -5.24 -5.19 -0.15
N GLY A 32 -4.79 -3.94 0.07
CA GLY A 32 -5.69 -2.81 0.27
C GLY A 32 -6.63 -2.63 -0.91
N PHE A 33 -6.08 -2.65 -2.13
CA PHE A 33 -6.86 -2.56 -3.36
C PHE A 33 -7.85 -3.73 -3.53
N ALA A 34 -7.41 -4.96 -3.30
CA ALA A 34 -8.26 -6.14 -3.34
C ALA A 34 -9.34 -6.15 -2.23
N ALA A 35 -9.16 -5.38 -1.16
CA ALA A 35 -10.14 -5.17 -0.09
C ALA A 35 -11.06 -3.95 -0.31
N GLY A 36 -10.84 -3.18 -1.38
CA GLY A 36 -11.70 -2.05 -1.77
C GLY A 36 -11.16 -0.66 -1.44
N TYR A 37 -9.91 -0.54 -0.95
CA TYR A 37 -9.26 0.74 -0.76
C TYR A 37 -8.64 1.24 -2.07
N ASP A 38 -9.30 2.19 -2.73
CA ASP A 38 -8.87 2.70 -4.03
C ASP A 38 -7.73 3.71 -3.90
N ILE A 39 -6.59 3.39 -4.51
CA ILE A 39 -5.39 4.24 -4.54
C ILE A 39 -4.92 4.53 -5.97
N ARG A 40 -5.80 4.44 -6.98
CA ARG A 40 -5.46 4.65 -8.40
C ARG A 40 -5.26 6.11 -8.80
N SER A 41 -5.75 7.05 -7.99
CA SER A 41 -5.74 8.48 -8.29
C SER A 41 -5.43 9.30 -7.05
N LYS A 42 -5.03 10.56 -7.25
CA LYS A 42 -4.79 11.48 -6.14
C LYS A 42 -5.99 11.60 -5.19
N ASP A 43 -7.20 11.80 -5.73
CA ASP A 43 -8.41 12.00 -4.93
C ASP A 43 -8.78 10.74 -4.13
N SER A 44 -8.61 9.55 -4.73
CA SER A 44 -8.87 8.29 -4.05
C SER A 44 -7.81 8.01 -2.97
N VAL A 45 -6.54 8.34 -3.24
CA VAL A 45 -5.45 8.29 -2.24
C VAL A 45 -5.72 9.24 -1.07
N ASP A 46 -6.13 10.49 -1.33
CA ASP A 46 -6.49 11.45 -0.29
C ASP A 46 -7.60 10.88 0.61
N SER A 47 -8.67 10.37 -0.02
CA SER A 47 -9.80 9.75 0.69
C SER A 47 -9.38 8.55 1.54
N PHE A 48 -8.50 7.68 1.01
CA PHE A 48 -7.96 6.54 1.75
C PHE A 48 -7.13 6.98 2.96
N MET A 49 -6.25 7.97 2.77
CA MET A 49 -5.37 8.45 3.84
C MET A 49 -6.14 9.18 4.95
N GLU A 50 -7.19 9.91 4.61
CA GLU A 50 -8.12 10.50 5.57
C GLU A 50 -8.82 9.41 6.40
N ALA A 51 -9.37 8.38 5.75
CA ALA A 51 -10.00 7.26 6.45
C ALA A 51 -8.99 6.50 7.33
N PHE A 52 -7.76 6.31 6.85
CA PHE A 52 -6.70 5.67 7.63
C PHE A 52 -6.38 6.48 8.89
N ASP A 53 -6.22 7.80 8.78
CA ASP A 53 -5.93 8.65 9.93
C ASP A 53 -7.09 8.69 10.94
N GLU A 54 -8.33 8.76 10.46
CA GLU A 54 -9.52 8.78 11.31
C GLU A 54 -9.68 7.47 12.10
N ILE A 55 -9.49 6.32 11.44
CA ILE A 55 -9.78 5.01 12.03
C ILE A 55 -8.60 4.53 12.87
N ILE A 56 -7.38 4.60 12.32
CA ILE A 56 -6.17 4.03 12.89
C ILE A 56 -5.22 5.11 13.44
N GLY A 57 -5.08 6.21 12.72
CA GLY A 57 -4.06 7.24 12.95
C GLY A 57 -2.77 6.97 12.17
N LEU A 58 -2.32 7.96 11.41
CA LEU A 58 -1.14 7.86 10.52
C LEU A 58 0.15 7.50 11.27
N SER A 59 0.23 7.83 12.56
CA SER A 59 1.37 7.45 13.41
C SER A 59 1.56 5.92 13.54
N CYS A 60 0.55 5.12 13.23
CA CYS A 60 0.63 3.67 13.22
C CYS A 60 1.10 3.09 11.87
N LEU A 61 1.12 3.86 10.79
CA LEU A 61 1.69 3.40 9.51
C LEU A 61 3.21 3.36 9.63
N LYS A 62 3.81 2.18 9.43
CA LYS A 62 5.25 1.95 9.66
C LYS A 62 6.02 1.42 8.47
N MET A 63 5.34 0.82 7.50
CA MET A 63 5.96 0.19 6.35
C MET A 63 4.94 0.03 5.22
N ILE A 64 5.43 0.01 3.99
CA ILE A 64 4.63 -0.27 2.80
C ILE A 64 5.14 -1.55 2.15
N HIS A 65 4.22 -2.43 1.78
CA HIS A 65 4.47 -3.39 0.71
C HIS A 65 3.93 -2.79 -0.60
N ALA A 66 4.83 -2.48 -1.54
CA ALA A 66 4.49 -1.88 -2.81
C ALA A 66 4.34 -2.98 -3.88
N ASN A 67 3.10 -3.41 -4.07
CA ASN A 67 2.68 -4.47 -4.97
C ASN A 67 1.53 -3.96 -5.85
N ASP A 68 1.68 -3.96 -7.17
CA ASP A 68 0.54 -3.69 -8.05
C ASP A 68 -0.40 -4.90 -8.02
N SER A 69 -1.64 -4.75 -8.50
CA SER A 69 -2.64 -5.81 -8.44
C SER A 69 -3.01 -6.32 -9.82
N LYS A 70 -3.01 -7.65 -10.03
CA LYS A 70 -3.61 -8.25 -11.23
C LYS A 70 -5.14 -8.19 -11.21
N GLY A 71 -5.73 -8.16 -10.02
CA GLY A 71 -7.18 -8.16 -9.82
C GLY A 71 -7.78 -6.75 -9.84
N ASP A 72 -9.08 -6.67 -10.06
CA ASP A 72 -9.82 -5.40 -9.98
C ASP A 72 -10.03 -4.95 -8.52
N LEU A 73 -10.42 -3.68 -8.33
CA LEU A 73 -10.73 -3.13 -6.99
C LEU A 73 -11.78 -4.01 -6.30
N ASN A 74 -11.56 -4.33 -5.02
CA ASN A 74 -12.46 -5.14 -4.19
C ASN A 74 -12.70 -6.58 -4.74
N CYS A 75 -11.77 -7.13 -5.52
CA CYS A 75 -11.90 -8.49 -6.06
C CYS A 75 -11.60 -9.59 -5.03
N HIS A 76 -11.03 -9.25 -3.87
CA HIS A 76 -10.53 -10.18 -2.85
C HIS A 76 -9.49 -11.20 -3.37
N LEU A 77 -8.83 -10.89 -4.49
CA LEU A 77 -7.78 -11.69 -5.08
C LEU A 77 -6.41 -11.14 -4.71
N ASP A 78 -5.64 -11.95 -4.00
CA ASP A 78 -4.26 -11.68 -3.65
C ASP A 78 -3.31 -12.16 -4.76
N ARG A 79 -3.15 -11.33 -5.80
CA ARG A 79 -2.27 -11.59 -6.94
C ARG A 79 -1.50 -10.33 -7.32
N HIS A 80 -0.24 -10.31 -6.92
CA HIS A 80 0.68 -9.20 -7.15
C HIS A 80 1.05 -9.10 -8.64
N GLU A 81 1.32 -7.89 -9.09
CA GLU A 81 1.81 -7.56 -10.42
C GLU A 81 2.99 -6.59 -10.34
N HIS A 82 3.80 -6.56 -11.40
CA HIS A 82 4.85 -5.56 -11.59
C HIS A 82 4.31 -4.12 -11.51
N ILE A 83 5.16 -3.19 -11.06
CA ILE A 83 4.77 -1.81 -10.75
C ILE A 83 4.32 -1.09 -12.03
N GLY A 84 3.07 -0.64 -12.04
CA GLY A 84 2.49 0.08 -13.18
C GLY A 84 1.89 -0.81 -14.27
N PHE A 85 2.01 -2.14 -14.14
CA PHE A 85 1.44 -3.11 -15.09
C PHE A 85 0.10 -3.70 -14.60
N GLY A 86 -0.28 -3.42 -13.36
CA GLY A 86 -1.52 -3.89 -12.78
C GLY A 86 -2.65 -2.85 -12.82
N LYS A 87 -3.66 -3.08 -11.98
CA LYS A 87 -4.89 -2.29 -11.89
C LYS A 87 -4.77 -1.09 -10.95
N ILE A 88 -3.74 -1.02 -10.12
CA ILE A 88 -3.42 0.20 -9.35
C ILE A 88 -2.74 1.19 -10.29
N GLY A 89 -1.75 0.72 -11.05
CA GLY A 89 -1.08 1.49 -12.08
C GLY A 89 -0.14 2.57 -11.54
N LEU A 90 0.67 3.12 -12.44
CA LEU A 90 1.79 3.99 -12.09
C LEU A 90 1.34 5.30 -11.41
N GLU A 91 0.23 5.90 -11.87
CA GLU A 91 -0.31 7.14 -11.31
C GLU A 91 -0.75 6.97 -9.84
N GLY A 92 -1.29 5.79 -9.52
CA GLY A 92 -1.67 5.45 -8.15
C GLY A 92 -0.46 5.36 -7.23
N PHE A 93 0.58 4.65 -7.67
CA PHE A 93 1.85 4.57 -6.93
C PHE A 93 2.50 5.94 -6.77
N ARG A 94 2.53 6.76 -7.82
CA ARG A 94 3.03 8.13 -7.75
C ARG A 94 2.27 8.95 -6.70
N SER A 95 0.94 8.94 -6.78
CA SER A 95 0.08 9.68 -5.86
C SER A 95 0.25 9.23 -4.40
N PHE A 96 0.40 7.93 -4.17
CA PHE A 96 0.49 7.35 -2.83
C PHE A 96 1.89 7.47 -2.20
N LEU A 97 2.94 7.10 -2.94
CA LEU A 97 4.30 7.04 -2.40
C LEU A 97 4.97 8.41 -2.29
N SER A 98 4.57 9.40 -3.10
CA SER A 98 5.10 10.77 -2.98
C SER A 98 4.54 11.55 -1.78
N ARG A 99 3.62 10.99 -1.00
CA ARG A 99 3.05 11.65 0.17
C ARG A 99 4.08 11.82 1.28
N LYS A 100 4.02 12.94 1.99
CA LYS A 100 4.94 13.25 3.10
C LYS A 100 4.89 12.20 4.22
N GLU A 101 3.75 11.55 4.41
CA GLU A 101 3.54 10.53 5.45
C GLU A 101 4.06 9.15 5.04
N VAL A 102 4.36 8.96 3.75
CA VAL A 102 4.69 7.65 3.17
C VAL A 102 6.11 7.61 2.62
N LYS A 103 6.58 8.69 1.98
CA LYS A 103 7.84 8.74 1.21
C LYS A 103 9.10 8.36 2.00
N ASP A 104 9.09 8.53 3.32
CA ASP A 104 10.22 8.26 4.21
C ASP A 104 10.06 6.90 4.93
N LEU A 105 8.98 6.16 4.68
CA LEU A 105 8.77 4.84 5.25
C LEU A 105 9.56 3.76 4.49
N PRO A 106 9.94 2.66 5.14
CA PRO A 106 10.44 1.47 4.46
C PRO A 106 9.42 0.98 3.43
N ILE A 107 9.89 0.75 2.20
CA ILE A 107 9.12 0.17 1.11
C ILE A 107 9.73 -1.18 0.78
N ILE A 108 8.93 -2.24 0.87
CA ILE A 108 9.30 -3.60 0.50
C ILE A 108 8.48 -3.99 -0.71
N MET A 109 9.10 -4.72 -1.64
CA MET A 109 8.47 -5.18 -2.87
C MET A 109 8.32 -6.69 -2.82
N GLU A 110 7.15 -7.19 -3.18
CA GLU A 110 6.82 -8.61 -3.27
C GLU A 110 6.21 -8.92 -4.65
N THR A 111 6.65 -8.19 -5.67
CA THR A 111 6.24 -8.36 -7.07
C THR A 111 6.73 -9.70 -7.64
N PRO A 112 6.19 -10.17 -8.78
CA PRO A 112 6.63 -11.42 -9.39
C PRO A 112 8.15 -11.48 -9.65
N MET A 113 8.77 -12.60 -9.33
CA MET A 113 10.21 -12.85 -9.59
C MET A 113 10.43 -13.50 -10.95
N ASP A 114 10.07 -12.78 -12.02
CA ASP A 114 10.21 -13.29 -13.40
C ASP A 114 11.67 -13.31 -13.86
N SER A 115 12.45 -12.31 -13.46
CA SER A 115 13.90 -12.22 -13.69
C SER A 115 14.55 -11.15 -12.79
N GLU A 116 15.88 -11.16 -12.68
CA GLU A 116 16.62 -10.11 -11.98
C GLU A 116 16.42 -8.73 -12.65
N GLU A 117 16.40 -8.68 -13.98
CA GLU A 117 16.15 -7.44 -14.73
C GLU A 117 14.76 -6.86 -14.45
N ALA A 118 13.73 -7.71 -14.36
CA ALA A 118 12.37 -7.26 -14.01
C ALA A 118 12.30 -6.69 -12.59
N CYS A 119 12.94 -7.36 -11.63
CA CYS A 119 13.05 -6.87 -10.26
C CYS A 119 13.76 -5.50 -10.19
N LEU A 120 14.87 -5.34 -10.91
CA LEU A 120 15.59 -4.07 -10.96
C LEU A 120 14.76 -2.94 -11.58
N LYS A 121 13.93 -3.22 -12.59
CA LYS A 121 13.01 -2.24 -13.20
C LYS A 121 11.95 -1.77 -12.21
N ASP A 122 11.32 -2.67 -11.47
CA ASP A 122 10.35 -2.27 -10.45
C ASP A 122 11.00 -1.39 -9.36
N ILE A 123 12.21 -1.77 -8.91
CA ILE A 123 12.99 -0.97 -7.95
C ILE A 123 13.28 0.42 -8.51
N GLU A 124 13.74 0.52 -9.76
CA GLU A 124 14.03 1.80 -10.42
C GLU A 124 12.79 2.70 -10.48
N ILE A 125 11.64 2.15 -10.86
CA ILE A 125 10.36 2.88 -10.91
C ILE A 125 9.99 3.42 -9.52
N LEU A 126 9.99 2.57 -8.50
CA LEU A 126 9.66 2.99 -7.12
C LEU A 126 10.65 4.04 -6.60
N TRP A 127 11.94 3.86 -6.90
CA TRP A 127 13.00 4.79 -6.53
C TRP A 127 12.80 6.17 -7.16
N ASP A 128 12.47 6.21 -8.45
CA ASP A 128 12.23 7.45 -9.17
C ASP A 128 10.98 8.18 -8.68
N ILE A 129 9.92 7.45 -8.30
CA ILE A 129 8.72 8.03 -7.66
C ILE A 129 9.07 8.68 -6.31
N VAL A 130 9.80 7.96 -5.44
CA VAL A 130 10.16 8.47 -4.11
C VAL A 130 11.09 9.68 -4.20
N LEU A 131 11.98 9.69 -5.19
CA LEU A 131 12.85 10.84 -5.46
C LEU A 131 12.15 11.98 -6.23
N GLY A 132 10.89 11.81 -6.62
CA GLY A 132 10.11 12.83 -7.36
C GLY A 132 10.62 13.08 -8.78
N ARG A 133 11.27 12.10 -9.41
CA ARG A 133 11.75 12.18 -10.80
C ARG A 133 10.66 11.88 -11.82
N ILE A 134 9.65 11.10 -11.42
CA ILE A 134 8.49 10.74 -12.26
C ILE A 134 7.16 10.91 -11.57
#